data_AF-A0A5E4JH73-F1
#
_entry.id   AF-A0A5E4JH73-F1
#
_cell.length_a   1.000
_cell.length_b   1.000
_cell.length_c   1.000
_cell.angle_alpha   90.00
_cell.angle_beta   90.00
_cell.angle_gamma   90.00
#
_symmetry.space_group_name_H-M   'P 1'
#
loop_
_entity.id
_entity.type
_entity.pdbx_description
1 polymer ?
#
loop_
_entity_poly.entity_id
_entity_poly.type
_entity_poly.pdbx_seq_one_letter_code
_entity_poly.pdbx_strand_id
1 'polypeptide(L)'
;MKRIVIPGEMVSDQRKRLGGNVFVSDGKIYSKVLGISDESDEKASVIPLEGKYFPQAEDVVIGVVSRVVFAGYGININSFTESFIPRSAMREDLRVGDLVSSKISYVNELREAELGFPRRMFGGDVIEVTPVRTPRLIGKNGSMLELLKQGTGCDIVVGKNGRVWARNGNLDLLRKVVMFINDNSYKSNLTNSVEAFFKAEGIQINIAPKGEKTNNAAEESEVLDANAEESEVLGGAESEELN
;
A
#
# COMPACT_ATOMS: atom_id res chain seq x y z
N MET A 1 -2.33 1.68 -26.01
CA MET A 1 -1.11 2.53 -26.00
C MET A 1 -1.24 3.52 -24.85
N LYS A 2 -0.19 3.75 -24.06
CA LYS A 2 -0.25 4.71 -22.94
C LYS A 2 -0.04 6.13 -23.47
N ARG A 3 -1.05 6.99 -23.39
CA ARG A 3 -0.98 8.41 -23.77
C ARG A 3 -1.31 9.29 -22.56
N ILE A 4 -0.78 10.51 -22.57
CA ILE A 4 -1.21 11.53 -21.61
C ILE A 4 -2.57 12.04 -22.05
N VAL A 5 -3.50 12.18 -21.12
CA VAL A 5 -4.85 12.69 -21.34
C VAL A 5 -5.16 13.81 -20.38
N ILE A 6 -5.90 14.81 -20.86
CA ILE A 6 -6.41 15.92 -20.03
C ILE A 6 -7.87 15.69 -19.62
N PRO A 7 -8.37 16.37 -18.57
CA PRO A 7 -9.79 16.31 -18.22
C PRO A 7 -10.68 16.68 -19.42
N GLY A 8 -11.70 15.87 -19.68
CA GLY A 8 -12.61 16.02 -20.82
C GLY A 8 -12.11 15.38 -22.12
N GLU A 9 -10.88 14.86 -22.18
CA GLU A 9 -10.39 14.12 -23.34
C GLU A 9 -10.97 12.70 -23.38
N MET A 10 -11.33 12.23 -24.57
CA MET A 10 -11.88 10.90 -24.78
C MET A 10 -10.80 9.84 -24.57
N VAL A 11 -11.03 8.93 -23.64
CA VAL A 11 -10.18 7.78 -23.34
C VAL A 11 -10.51 6.61 -24.26
N SER A 12 -11.80 6.29 -24.42
CA SER A 12 -12.29 5.18 -25.25
C SER A 12 -13.65 5.52 -25.86
N ASP A 13 -13.88 5.07 -27.08
CA ASP A 13 -15.15 5.17 -27.81
C ASP A 13 -16.05 3.94 -27.63
N GLN A 14 -15.50 2.86 -27.07
CA GLN A 14 -16.22 1.63 -26.78
C GLN A 14 -16.80 1.62 -25.37
N ARG A 15 -17.93 0.92 -25.19
CA ARG A 15 -18.46 0.62 -23.85
C ARG A 15 -17.58 -0.43 -23.18
N LYS A 16 -16.78 0.02 -22.20
CA LYS A 16 -15.92 -0.82 -21.36
C LYS A 16 -16.27 -0.66 -19.89
N ARG A 17 -15.78 -1.54 -19.03
CA ARG A 17 -15.90 -1.37 -17.58
C ARG A 17 -15.17 -0.09 -17.16
N LEU A 18 -15.84 0.74 -16.37
CA LEU A 18 -15.25 1.97 -15.87
C LEU A 18 -14.24 1.64 -14.76
N GLY A 19 -13.01 2.09 -14.95
CA GLY A 19 -12.01 2.12 -13.91
C GLY A 19 -11.98 3.44 -13.16
N GLY A 20 -10.84 3.72 -12.54
CA GLY A 20 -10.61 4.97 -11.81
C GLY A 20 -10.51 6.17 -12.75
N ASN A 21 -10.97 7.33 -12.24
CA ASN A 21 -10.76 8.66 -12.84
C ASN A 21 -11.35 8.86 -14.25
N VAL A 22 -12.41 8.13 -14.59
CA VAL A 22 -13.15 8.29 -15.85
C VAL A 22 -14.65 8.54 -15.61
N PHE A 23 -15.34 9.12 -16.60
CA PHE A 23 -16.81 9.22 -16.66
C PHE A 23 -17.32 8.88 -18.07
N VAL A 24 -18.62 8.63 -18.17
CA VAL A 24 -19.31 8.39 -19.45
C VAL A 24 -20.10 9.64 -19.82
N SER A 25 -19.97 10.08 -21.07
CA SER A 25 -20.87 11.05 -21.71
C SER A 25 -21.17 10.56 -23.12
N ASP A 26 -22.44 10.61 -23.54
CA ASP A 26 -22.85 10.26 -24.91
C ASP A 26 -22.36 8.88 -25.39
N GLY A 27 -22.30 7.91 -24.46
CA GLY A 27 -21.84 6.55 -24.74
C GLY A 27 -20.32 6.37 -24.87
N LYS A 28 -19.54 7.44 -24.71
CA LYS A 28 -18.07 7.45 -24.77
C LYS A 28 -17.46 7.68 -23.39
N ILE A 29 -16.22 7.23 -23.19
CA ILE A 29 -15.50 7.32 -21.91
C ILE A 29 -14.50 8.48 -21.97
N TYR A 30 -14.55 9.38 -21.00
CA TYR A 30 -13.70 10.57 -20.91
C TYR A 30 -12.92 10.61 -19.60
N SER A 31 -11.79 11.32 -19.61
CA SER A 31 -10.95 11.51 -18.43
C SER A 31 -11.51 12.56 -17.48
N LYS A 32 -11.47 12.30 -16.16
CA LYS A 32 -11.75 13.29 -15.10
C LYS A 32 -10.54 14.10 -14.69
N VAL A 33 -9.33 13.59 -14.97
CA VAL A 33 -8.07 14.10 -14.39
C VAL A 33 -6.98 14.17 -15.46
N LEU A 34 -5.93 14.95 -15.18
CA LEU A 34 -4.69 14.87 -15.94
C LEU A 34 -3.97 13.57 -15.57
N GLY A 35 -3.66 12.73 -16.55
CA GLY A 35 -3.14 11.40 -16.28
C GLY A 35 -2.64 10.64 -17.50
N ILE A 36 -2.22 9.41 -17.27
CA ILE A 36 -1.87 8.44 -18.31
C ILE A 36 -3.07 7.53 -18.53
N SER A 37 -3.55 7.42 -19.77
CA SER A 37 -4.61 6.49 -20.13
C SER A 37 -4.13 5.05 -19.96
N ASP A 38 -4.90 4.27 -19.21
CA ASP A 38 -4.72 2.83 -19.04
C ASP A 38 -5.99 2.13 -19.51
N GLU A 39 -5.98 1.79 -20.79
CA GLU A 39 -7.06 1.14 -21.50
C GLU A 39 -6.66 -0.30 -21.86
N SER A 40 -7.46 -1.25 -21.40
CA SER A 40 -7.46 -2.65 -21.86
C SER A 40 -8.72 -2.93 -22.67
N ASP A 41 -8.88 -4.16 -23.16
CA ASP A 41 -10.09 -4.56 -23.89
C ASP A 41 -11.33 -4.53 -22.99
N GLU A 42 -11.16 -4.84 -21.70
CA GLU A 42 -12.26 -4.91 -20.74
C GLU A 42 -12.50 -3.62 -19.95
N LYS A 43 -11.46 -2.80 -19.74
CA LYS A 43 -11.49 -1.70 -18.77
C LYS A 43 -10.81 -0.45 -19.31
N ALA A 44 -11.43 0.71 -19.09
CA ALA A 44 -10.83 2.00 -19.36
C ALA A 44 -10.62 2.78 -18.05
N SER A 45 -9.41 3.26 -17.82
CA SER A 45 -9.07 4.04 -16.63
C SER A 45 -7.98 5.07 -16.91
N VAL A 46 -7.80 6.01 -15.98
CA VAL A 46 -6.73 7.00 -16.05
C VAL A 46 -5.94 6.97 -14.75
N ILE A 47 -4.63 6.77 -14.89
CA ILE A 47 -3.68 6.87 -13.78
C ILE A 47 -3.34 8.37 -13.62
N PRO A 48 -3.70 9.02 -12.51
CA PRO A 48 -3.44 10.44 -12.34
C PRO A 48 -1.93 10.71 -12.32
N LEU A 49 -1.51 11.92 -12.72
CA LEU A 49 -0.13 12.35 -12.49
C LEU A 49 0.06 12.89 -11.07
N GLU A 50 -0.94 13.58 -10.55
CA GLU A 50 -0.94 14.21 -9.23
C GLU A 50 -2.28 13.97 -8.52
N GLY A 51 -2.28 14.06 -7.19
CA GLY A 51 -3.50 13.93 -6.41
C GLY A 51 -3.26 13.57 -4.95
N LYS A 52 -4.24 13.89 -4.10
CA LYS A 52 -4.24 13.49 -2.70
C LYS A 52 -4.73 12.05 -2.56
N TYR A 53 -4.38 11.43 -1.44
CA TYR A 53 -4.82 10.08 -1.12
C TYR A 53 -6.34 10.03 -0.90
N PHE A 54 -6.99 9.06 -1.56
CA PHE A 54 -8.38 8.71 -1.33
C PHE A 54 -8.45 7.35 -0.62
N PRO A 55 -8.96 7.31 0.64
CA PRO A 55 -9.04 6.08 1.41
C PRO A 55 -9.87 5.01 0.70
N GLN A 56 -9.35 3.79 0.69
CA GLN A 56 -10.08 2.61 0.23
C GLN A 56 -9.97 1.53 1.31
N ALA A 57 -11.02 0.71 1.45
CA ALA A 57 -10.95 -0.48 2.29
C ALA A 57 -9.75 -1.35 1.90
N GLU A 58 -9.14 -2.01 2.88
CA GLU A 58 -7.97 -2.86 2.76
C GLU A 58 -6.63 -2.16 2.50
N ASP A 59 -6.62 -0.84 2.32
CA ASP A 59 -5.38 -0.09 2.19
C ASP A 59 -4.60 -0.03 3.50
N VAL A 60 -3.30 -0.29 3.42
CA VAL A 60 -2.36 -0.05 4.52
C VAL A 60 -1.86 1.39 4.45
N VAL A 61 -1.98 2.12 5.56
CA VAL A 61 -1.66 3.54 5.66
C VAL A 61 -0.83 3.83 6.90
N ILE A 62 -0.01 4.88 6.82
CA ILE A 62 0.76 5.40 7.95
C ILE A 62 0.14 6.73 8.40
N GLY A 63 -0.30 6.76 9.65
CA GLY A 63 -0.96 7.90 10.26
C GLY A 63 -0.16 8.52 11.40
N VAL A 64 -0.45 9.80 11.67
CA VAL A 64 0.02 10.51 12.87
C VAL A 64 -1.20 10.80 13.73
N VAL A 65 -1.12 10.53 15.03
CA VAL A 65 -2.21 10.83 15.97
C VAL A 65 -2.36 12.34 16.07
N SER A 66 -3.49 12.87 15.63
CA SER A 66 -3.83 14.30 15.66
C SER A 66 -4.51 14.68 16.98
N ARG A 67 -5.37 13.82 17.51
CA ARG A 67 -6.07 14.05 18.78
C ARG A 67 -6.45 12.75 19.48
N VAL A 68 -6.60 12.83 20.80
CA VAL A 68 -7.05 11.72 21.65
C VAL A 68 -8.38 12.10 22.28
N VAL A 69 -9.36 11.20 22.19
CA VAL A 69 -10.68 11.33 22.83
C VAL A 69 -11.01 10.07 23.61
N PHE A 70 -12.02 10.11 24.47
CA PHE A 70 -12.44 8.95 25.26
C PHE A 70 -12.77 7.73 24.38
N ALA A 71 -13.45 7.96 23.24
CA ALA A 71 -13.85 6.90 22.33
C ALA A 71 -12.69 6.30 21.51
N GLY A 72 -11.53 6.96 21.42
CA GLY A 72 -10.46 6.55 20.50
C GLY A 72 -9.52 7.67 20.09
N TYR A 73 -8.97 7.53 18.89
CA TYR A 73 -7.89 8.37 18.39
C TYR A 73 -8.24 8.92 17.01
N GLY A 74 -8.14 10.25 16.88
CA GLY A 74 -8.14 10.91 15.58
C GLY A 74 -6.76 10.76 14.96
N ILE A 75 -6.72 10.31 13.70
CA ILE A 75 -5.50 10.00 12.96
C ILE A 75 -5.49 10.78 11.65
N ASN A 76 -4.44 11.57 11.47
CA ASN A 76 -4.15 12.18 10.18
C ASN A 76 -3.46 11.14 9.29
N ILE A 77 -4.13 10.69 8.24
CA ILE A 77 -3.59 9.76 7.23
C ILE A 77 -3.24 10.44 5.90
N ASN A 78 -3.02 11.75 5.87
CA ASN A 78 -2.74 12.50 4.63
C ASN A 78 -3.87 12.42 3.55
N SER A 79 -5.12 12.24 3.98
CA SER A 79 -6.32 12.32 3.12
C SER A 79 -7.04 13.66 3.32
N PHE A 80 -8.23 13.82 2.73
CA PHE A 80 -9.06 15.03 2.90
C PHE A 80 -9.71 15.14 4.29
N THR A 81 -9.95 14.00 4.92
CA THR A 81 -10.71 13.84 6.17
C THR A 81 -9.84 13.17 7.22
N GLU A 82 -10.12 13.44 8.48
CA GLU A 82 -9.48 12.71 9.58
C GLU A 82 -10.02 11.27 9.64
N SER A 83 -9.15 10.32 9.96
CA SER A 83 -9.53 8.92 10.20
C SER A 83 -9.62 8.64 11.68
N PHE A 84 -10.32 7.56 12.04
CA PHE A 84 -10.55 7.22 13.44
C PHE A 84 -10.08 5.81 13.75
N ILE A 85 -9.39 5.65 14.88
CA ILE A 85 -9.09 4.36 15.50
C ILE A 85 -9.94 4.24 16.76
N PRO A 86 -10.86 3.26 16.85
CA PRO A 86 -11.57 2.96 18.09
C PRO A 86 -10.58 2.59 19.21
N ARG A 87 -10.82 3.05 20.43
CA ARG A 87 -9.94 2.73 21.57
C ARG A 87 -9.82 1.23 21.81
N SER A 88 -10.88 0.47 21.54
CA SER A 88 -10.92 -1.00 21.63
C SER A 88 -9.97 -1.71 20.66
N ALA A 89 -9.56 -1.06 19.57
CA ALA A 89 -8.65 -1.63 18.58
C ALA A 89 -7.16 -1.52 18.99
N MET A 90 -6.84 -0.73 20.02
CA MET A 90 -5.48 -0.56 20.53
C MET A 90 -5.33 -1.18 21.92
N ARG A 91 -4.21 -1.89 22.13
CA ARG A 91 -3.81 -2.40 23.45
C ARG A 91 -3.10 -1.34 24.30
N GLU A 92 -2.43 -0.39 23.65
CA GLU A 92 -1.65 0.65 24.30
C GLU A 92 -2.30 2.02 24.10
N ASP A 93 -2.11 2.93 25.06
CA ASP A 93 -2.53 4.31 24.89
C ASP A 93 -1.62 5.05 23.91
N LEU A 94 -2.26 5.70 22.93
CA LEU A 94 -1.57 6.60 21.99
C LEU A 94 -1.63 8.04 22.49
N ARG A 95 -0.57 8.79 22.17
CA ARG A 95 -0.45 10.23 22.42
C ARG A 95 -0.45 10.98 21.10
N VAL A 96 -0.82 12.25 21.16
CA VAL A 96 -0.72 13.16 20.01
C VAL A 96 0.74 13.17 19.50
N GLY A 97 0.91 13.03 18.20
CA GLY A 97 2.22 12.92 17.55
C GLY A 97 2.76 11.49 17.39
N ASP A 98 2.14 10.48 18.01
CA ASP A 98 2.54 9.09 17.79
C ASP A 98 2.27 8.66 16.35
N LEU A 99 3.15 7.80 15.82
CA LEU A 99 3.02 7.19 14.51
C LEU A 99 2.34 5.83 14.60
N VAL A 100 1.41 5.57 13.69
CA VAL A 100 0.65 4.32 13.64
C VAL A 100 0.59 3.82 12.20
N SER A 101 0.88 2.55 12.00
CA SER A 101 0.54 1.82 10.78
C SER A 101 -0.78 1.10 11.00
N SER A 102 -1.73 1.23 10.09
CA SER A 102 -3.04 0.61 10.22
C SER A 102 -3.60 0.25 8.86
N LYS A 103 -4.51 -0.72 8.84
CA LYS A 103 -5.29 -1.08 7.65
C LYS A 103 -6.65 -0.41 7.72
N ILE A 104 -7.13 0.13 6.59
CA ILE A 104 -8.48 0.70 6.54
C ILE A 104 -9.50 -0.43 6.53
N SER A 105 -10.33 -0.48 7.58
CA SER A 105 -11.40 -1.49 7.71
C SER A 105 -12.65 -1.08 6.95
N TYR A 106 -13.03 0.19 7.05
CA TYR A 106 -14.25 0.72 6.45
C TYR A 106 -14.08 2.18 6.06
N VAL A 107 -14.75 2.60 4.99
CA VAL A 107 -14.82 3.99 4.53
C VAL A 107 -16.28 4.32 4.30
N ASN A 108 -16.76 5.39 4.92
CA ASN A 108 -18.14 5.85 4.76
C ASN A 108 -18.31 6.74 3.51
N GLU A 109 -19.55 7.16 3.23
CA GLU A 109 -19.89 8.02 2.08
C GLU A 109 -19.25 9.42 2.16
N LEU A 110 -19.00 9.90 3.39
CA LEU A 110 -18.28 11.15 3.67
C LEU A 110 -16.76 11.00 3.55
N ARG A 111 -16.27 9.81 3.18
CA ARG A 111 -14.85 9.44 3.04
C ARG A 111 -14.09 9.48 4.37
N GLU A 112 -14.78 9.39 5.49
CA GLU A 112 -14.16 9.14 6.78
C GLU A 112 -13.80 7.65 6.84
N ALA A 113 -12.56 7.37 7.23
CA ALA A 113 -12.06 6.01 7.28
C ALA A 113 -11.91 5.56 8.74
N GLU A 114 -12.42 4.38 9.03
CA GLU A 114 -12.15 3.67 10.26
C GLU A 114 -10.96 2.74 10.04
N LEU A 115 -9.96 2.86 10.91
CA LEU A 115 -8.73 2.09 10.81
C LEU A 115 -8.75 0.92 11.79
N GLY A 116 -8.45 -0.27 11.29
CA GLY A 116 -8.29 -1.50 12.05
C GLY A 116 -6.87 -2.02 12.05
N PHE A 117 -6.62 -2.98 12.94
CA PHE A 117 -5.31 -3.58 13.18
C PHE A 117 -4.17 -2.56 13.38
N PRO A 118 -4.35 -1.54 14.23
CA PRO A 118 -3.35 -0.51 14.42
C PRO A 118 -2.10 -1.08 15.09
N ARG A 119 -0.93 -0.68 14.58
CA ARG A 119 0.38 -0.95 15.16
C ARG A 119 1.10 0.36 15.38
N ARG A 120 1.40 0.67 16.63
CA ARG A 120 2.26 1.80 16.98
C ARG A 120 3.66 1.60 16.42
N MET A 121 4.22 2.63 15.79
CA MET A 121 5.58 2.64 15.30
C MET A 121 6.45 3.49 16.23
N PHE A 122 7.62 2.96 16.57
CA PHE A 122 8.56 3.62 17.47
C PHE A 122 9.83 4.03 16.71
N GLY A 123 10.19 5.30 16.86
CA GLY A 123 11.36 5.90 16.19
C GLY A 123 11.23 5.90 14.67
N GLY A 124 12.38 6.03 14.00
CA GLY A 124 12.47 6.12 12.55
C GLY A 124 12.08 7.49 11.99
N ASP A 125 12.21 7.60 10.67
CA ASP A 125 11.87 8.79 9.90
C ASP A 125 10.65 8.52 9.03
N VAL A 126 9.84 9.56 8.81
CA VAL A 126 8.74 9.55 7.85
C VAL A 126 9.10 10.43 6.67
N ILE A 127 9.11 9.83 5.49
CA ILE A 127 9.32 10.50 4.21
C ILE A 127 7.96 10.59 3.51
N GLU A 128 7.59 11.80 3.09
CA GLU A 128 6.36 12.03 2.34
C GLU A 128 6.62 11.96 0.84
N VAL A 129 5.74 11.25 0.13
CA VAL A 129 5.74 11.09 -1.33
C VAL A 129 4.34 11.35 -1.86
N THR A 130 4.22 11.69 -3.14
CA THR A 130 2.91 11.86 -3.76
C THR A 130 2.16 10.52 -3.71
N PRO A 131 0.94 10.43 -3.12
CA PRO A 131 0.21 9.17 -2.95
C PRO A 131 0.05 8.38 -4.26
N VAL A 132 -0.17 9.09 -5.36
CA VAL A 132 -0.34 8.51 -6.70
C VAL A 132 0.93 7.79 -7.20
N ARG A 133 2.10 8.16 -6.67
CA ARG A 133 3.41 7.59 -7.01
C ARG A 133 3.80 6.41 -6.11
N THR A 134 3.08 6.20 -5.00
CA THR A 134 3.32 5.10 -4.06
C THR A 134 3.34 3.70 -4.70
N PRO A 135 2.40 3.32 -5.59
CA PRO A 135 2.45 2.01 -6.23
C PRO A 135 3.73 1.78 -7.05
N ARG A 136 4.30 2.85 -7.60
CA ARG A 136 5.58 2.80 -8.33
C ARG A 136 6.77 2.56 -7.39
N LEU A 137 6.73 3.14 -6.19
CA LEU A 137 7.73 2.94 -5.15
C LEU A 137 7.74 1.50 -4.61
N ILE A 138 6.57 0.87 -4.49
CA ILE A 138 6.46 -0.55 -4.11
C ILE A 138 6.97 -1.45 -5.25
N GLY A 139 6.60 -1.13 -6.49
CA GLY A 139 6.95 -1.91 -7.67
C GLY A 139 6.10 -3.17 -7.82
N LYS A 140 6.27 -3.87 -8.95
CA LYS A 140 5.51 -5.11 -9.22
C LYS A 140 5.93 -6.18 -8.21
N ASN A 141 4.97 -6.72 -7.46
CA ASN A 141 5.19 -7.69 -6.38
C ASN A 141 6.18 -7.21 -5.30
N GLY A 142 6.27 -5.89 -5.06
CA GLY A 142 7.19 -5.35 -4.06
C GLY A 142 8.67 -5.33 -4.48
N SER A 143 8.99 -5.59 -5.76
CA SER A 143 10.39 -5.68 -6.21
C SER A 143 11.20 -4.41 -5.97
N MET A 144 10.56 -3.23 -6.05
CA MET A 144 11.26 -1.97 -5.84
C MET A 144 11.48 -1.71 -4.35
N LEU A 145 10.50 -2.03 -3.51
CA LEU A 145 10.63 -1.97 -2.06
C LEU A 145 11.77 -2.88 -1.57
N GLU A 146 11.86 -4.10 -2.10
CA GLU A 146 12.92 -5.04 -1.74
C GLU A 146 14.31 -4.52 -2.14
N LEU A 147 14.43 -3.97 -3.35
CA LEU A 147 15.67 -3.35 -3.80
C LEU A 147 16.10 -2.19 -2.88
N LEU A 148 15.14 -1.35 -2.44
CA LEU A 148 15.43 -0.26 -1.50
C LEU A 148 15.88 -0.78 -0.13
N LYS A 149 15.24 -1.83 0.39
CA LYS A 149 15.64 -2.46 1.66
C LYS A 149 17.06 -3.02 1.57
N GLN A 150 17.38 -3.74 0.50
CA GLN A 150 18.71 -4.30 0.28
C GLN A 150 19.78 -3.24 0.04
N GLY A 151 19.46 -2.18 -0.73
CA GLY A 151 20.40 -1.10 -1.03
C GLY A 151 20.67 -0.15 0.15
N THR A 152 19.71 0.02 1.06
CA THR A 152 19.85 0.98 2.18
C THR A 152 20.05 0.33 3.54
N GLY A 153 19.73 -0.96 3.68
CA GLY A 153 19.71 -1.68 4.95
C GLY A 153 18.61 -1.19 5.91
N CYS A 154 17.65 -0.39 5.43
CA CYS A 154 16.57 0.16 6.24
C CYS A 154 15.36 -0.81 6.30
N ASP A 155 14.71 -0.84 7.46
CA ASP A 155 13.37 -1.41 7.62
C ASP A 155 12.35 -0.41 7.07
N ILE A 156 11.73 -0.71 5.92
CA ILE A 156 10.85 0.22 5.22
C ILE A 156 9.41 -0.30 5.25
N VAL A 157 8.47 0.58 5.63
CA VAL A 157 7.02 0.39 5.52
C VAL A 157 6.45 1.50 4.66
N VAL A 158 5.71 1.13 3.61
CA VAL A 158 5.12 2.08 2.65
C VAL A 158 3.61 2.06 2.81
N GLY A 159 3.03 3.19 3.21
CA GLY A 159 1.58 3.40 3.23
C GLY A 159 1.09 3.92 1.89
N LYS A 160 -0.06 3.41 1.40
CA LYS A 160 -0.71 3.86 0.15
C LYS A 160 -1.06 5.35 0.15
N ASN A 161 -1.10 5.96 1.34
CA ASN A 161 -1.32 7.38 1.55
C ASN A 161 -0.09 8.27 1.29
N GLY A 162 0.97 7.72 0.69
CA GLY A 162 2.17 8.48 0.35
C GLY A 162 3.06 8.79 1.55
N ARG A 163 2.95 8.03 2.64
CA ARG A 163 3.89 8.10 3.76
C ARG A 163 4.75 6.85 3.78
N VAL A 164 6.05 7.06 3.85
CA VAL A 164 7.06 6.00 3.91
C VAL A 164 7.73 6.12 5.26
N TRP A 165 7.53 5.13 6.12
CA TRP A 165 8.24 5.05 7.39
C TRP A 165 9.46 4.16 7.21
N ALA A 166 10.60 4.62 7.73
CA ALA A 166 11.85 3.88 7.67
C ALA A 166 12.60 3.95 8.98
N ARG A 167 13.26 2.84 9.34
CA ARG A 167 14.10 2.74 10.53
C ARG A 167 15.38 1.99 10.21
N ASN A 168 16.43 2.21 11.00
CA ASN A 168 17.74 1.58 10.85
C ASN A 168 18.42 1.98 9.53
N GLY A 169 19.61 1.43 9.25
CA GLY A 169 20.32 1.62 7.98
C GLY A 169 20.70 3.08 7.68
N ASN A 170 20.84 3.39 6.39
CA ASN A 170 21.15 4.73 5.90
C ASN A 170 19.89 5.49 5.46
N LEU A 171 19.29 6.22 6.41
CA LEU A 171 18.06 6.99 6.20
C LEU A 171 18.24 8.14 5.19
N ASP A 172 19.41 8.78 5.15
CA ASP A 172 19.69 9.88 4.22
C ASP A 172 19.74 9.39 2.77
N LEU A 173 20.39 8.24 2.54
CA LEU A 173 20.40 7.61 1.23
C LEU A 173 19.00 7.20 0.80
N LEU A 174 18.22 6.59 1.71
CA LEU A 174 16.84 6.24 1.42
C LEU A 174 16.02 7.47 1.03
N ARG A 175 16.14 8.57 1.77
CA ARG A 175 15.45 9.83 1.47
C ARG A 175 15.77 10.33 0.07
N LYS A 176 17.04 10.34 -0.33
CA LYS A 176 17.48 10.74 -1.67
C LYS A 176 16.88 9.85 -2.76
N VAL A 177 16.94 8.53 -2.59
CA VAL A 177 16.46 7.57 -3.59
C VAL A 177 14.93 7.60 -3.71
N VAL A 178 14.22 7.69 -2.57
CA VAL A 178 12.76 7.79 -2.55
C VAL A 178 12.30 9.07 -3.25
N MET A 179 12.95 10.22 -3.00
CA MET A 179 12.64 11.46 -3.72
C MET A 179 12.98 11.38 -5.21
N PHE A 180 14.10 10.75 -5.57
CA PHE A 180 14.45 10.50 -6.97
C PHE A 180 13.39 9.64 -7.68
N ILE A 181 12.89 8.58 -7.04
CA ILE A 181 11.81 7.74 -7.55
C ILE A 181 10.51 8.52 -7.67
N ASN A 182 10.21 9.35 -6.66
CA ASN A 182 9.05 10.23 -6.66
C ASN A 182 9.09 11.12 -7.91
N ASP A 183 10.19 11.79 -8.23
CA ASP A 183 10.24 12.72 -9.37
C ASP A 183 10.31 12.02 -10.73
N ASN A 184 10.82 10.79 -10.78
CA ASN A 184 10.99 10.01 -12.01
C ASN A 184 9.92 8.92 -12.20
N SER A 185 8.82 8.95 -11.45
CA SER A 185 7.83 7.87 -11.43
C SER A 185 7.20 7.55 -12.79
N TYR A 186 7.16 8.53 -13.69
CA TYR A 186 6.56 8.43 -15.02
C TYR A 186 7.48 7.82 -16.08
N LYS A 187 8.79 7.70 -15.81
CA LYS A 187 9.77 7.16 -16.77
C LYS A 187 9.71 5.63 -16.84
N SER A 188 9.91 5.09 -18.04
CA SER A 188 10.18 3.66 -18.24
C SER A 188 11.57 3.29 -17.68
N ASN A 189 11.76 2.01 -17.33
CA ASN A 189 13.04 1.46 -16.85
C ASN A 189 13.60 2.09 -15.55
N LEU A 190 12.72 2.55 -14.66
CA LEU A 190 13.11 3.18 -13.39
C LEU A 190 14.03 2.30 -12.52
N THR A 191 13.83 0.98 -12.53
CA THR A 191 14.65 0.03 -11.77
C THR A 191 16.13 0.15 -12.14
N ASN A 192 16.46 0.22 -13.44
CA ASN A 192 17.85 0.35 -13.90
C ASN A 192 18.46 1.69 -13.46
N SER A 193 17.67 2.77 -13.45
CA SER A 193 18.13 4.08 -12.98
C SER A 193 18.43 4.07 -11.47
N VAL A 194 17.61 3.39 -10.69
CA VAL A 194 17.81 3.23 -9.24
C VAL A 194 19.03 2.35 -8.97
N GLU A 195 19.23 1.27 -9.73
CA GLU A 195 20.44 0.45 -9.64
C GLU A 195 21.71 1.23 -9.97
N ALA A 196 21.67 2.06 -11.02
CA ALA A 196 22.78 2.94 -11.37
C ALA A 196 23.08 3.95 -10.26
N PHE A 197 22.04 4.46 -9.59
CA PHE A 197 22.18 5.35 -8.45
C PHE A 197 22.89 4.65 -7.28
N PHE A 198 22.48 3.43 -6.91
CA PHE A 198 23.15 2.67 -5.85
C PHE A 198 24.60 2.29 -6.20
N LYS A 199 24.88 1.95 -7.46
CA LYS A 199 26.25 1.69 -7.93
C LYS A 199 27.14 2.93 -7.85
N ALA A 200 26.60 4.11 -8.16
CA ALA A 200 27.34 5.38 -8.06
C ALA A 200 27.68 5.74 -6.61
N GLU A 201 26.82 5.39 -5.65
CA GLU A 201 27.05 5.53 -4.20
C GLU A 201 27.91 4.39 -3.61
N GLY A 202 28.43 3.47 -4.45
CA GLY A 202 29.36 2.42 -4.04
C GLY A 202 28.71 1.17 -3.43
N ILE A 203 27.39 1.00 -3.57
CA ILE A 203 26.65 -0.13 -2.99
C ILE A 203 26.43 -1.21 -4.05
N GLN A 204 27.00 -2.39 -3.82
CA GLN A 204 26.77 -3.56 -4.68
C GLN A 204 25.51 -4.30 -4.21
N ILE A 205 24.48 -4.28 -5.05
CA ILE A 205 23.24 -5.03 -4.81
C ILE A 205 23.30 -6.32 -5.64
N ASN A 206 23.25 -7.48 -4.98
CA ASN A 206 23.10 -8.77 -5.64
C ASN A 206 21.63 -8.99 -5.97
N ILE A 207 21.25 -8.80 -7.24
CA ILE A 207 19.90 -9.09 -7.70
C ILE A 207 19.91 -10.48 -8.33
N ALA A 208 19.11 -11.41 -7.79
CA ALA A 208 18.85 -12.67 -8.47
C ALA A 208 18.16 -12.38 -9.82
N PRO A 209 18.65 -12.96 -10.94
CA PRO A 209 18.07 -12.68 -12.25
C PRO A 209 16.62 -13.17 -12.33
N LYS A 210 15.74 -12.34 -12.90
CA LYS A 210 14.38 -12.74 -13.28
C LYS A 210 14.44 -13.81 -14.37
N GLY A 211 14.39 -15.08 -13.96
CA GLY A 211 14.06 -16.24 -14.80
C GLY A 211 12.61 -16.67 -14.59
N GLU A 212 12.06 -17.36 -15.58
CA GLU A 212 10.68 -17.83 -15.69
C GLU A 212 10.10 -18.43 -14.41
N LYS A 213 8.84 -18.11 -14.13
CA LYS A 213 8.04 -18.90 -13.19
C LYS A 213 7.80 -20.28 -13.82
N THR A 214 8.69 -21.24 -13.57
CA THR A 214 8.25 -22.63 -13.45
C THR A 214 7.35 -22.72 -12.23
N ASN A 215 6.16 -23.27 -12.45
CA ASN A 215 5.19 -23.55 -11.41
C ASN A 215 5.85 -24.43 -10.35
N ASN A 216 5.90 -23.95 -9.11
CA ASN A 216 5.86 -24.78 -7.92
C ASN A 216 5.08 -23.97 -6.87
N ALA A 217 3.77 -24.06 -7.00
CA ALA A 217 2.83 -23.79 -5.91
C ALA A 217 2.56 -25.15 -5.25
N ALA A 218 3.40 -25.53 -4.30
CA ALA A 218 3.18 -26.63 -3.36
C ALA A 218 4.33 -26.61 -2.34
N GLU A 219 4.31 -25.65 -1.42
CA GLU A 219 5.09 -25.69 -0.17
C GLU A 219 4.71 -24.45 0.65
N GLU A 220 3.45 -24.40 1.10
CA GLU A 220 3.06 -23.56 2.25
C GLU A 220 1.69 -23.99 2.86
N SER A 221 1.22 -25.21 2.57
CA SER A 221 -0.02 -25.77 3.13
C SER A 221 0.18 -26.71 4.32
N GLU A 222 1.39 -26.93 4.81
CA GLU A 222 1.66 -27.95 5.85
C GLU A 222 1.73 -27.43 7.30
N VAL A 223 1.21 -26.24 7.61
CA VAL A 223 1.21 -25.71 8.99
C VAL A 223 -0.19 -25.51 9.60
N LEU A 224 -1.24 -25.99 8.95
CA LEU A 224 -2.62 -25.89 9.44
C LEU A 224 -3.27 -27.23 9.85
N ASP A 225 -2.69 -28.39 9.49
CA ASP A 225 -3.28 -29.70 9.83
C ASP A 225 -2.70 -30.35 11.11
N ALA A 226 -1.68 -29.78 11.74
CA ALA A 226 -1.10 -30.34 12.97
C ALA A 226 -1.85 -29.97 14.27
N ASN A 227 -2.85 -29.09 14.22
CA ASN A 227 -3.62 -28.65 15.41
C ASN A 227 -5.08 -29.13 15.42
N ALA A 228 -5.49 -29.97 14.46
CA ALA A 228 -6.84 -30.52 14.40
C ALA A 228 -6.96 -31.95 14.98
N GLU A 229 -5.85 -32.68 15.13
CA GLU A 229 -5.88 -34.06 15.64
C GLU A 229 -5.75 -34.19 17.17
N GLU A 230 -5.44 -33.11 17.91
CA GLU A 230 -5.39 -33.16 19.39
C GLU A 230 -6.72 -32.83 20.08
N SER A 231 -7.78 -32.44 19.36
CA SER A 231 -9.10 -32.16 19.97
C SER A 231 -10.11 -33.30 19.91
N GLU A 232 -9.85 -34.40 19.18
CA GLU A 232 -10.80 -35.52 19.07
C GLU A 232 -10.54 -36.72 20.02
N VAL A 233 -9.51 -36.68 20.87
CA VAL A 233 -9.19 -37.80 21.79
C VAL A 233 -9.75 -37.62 23.21
N LEU A 234 -10.42 -36.50 23.54
CA LEU A 234 -10.96 -36.25 24.90
C LEU A 234 -12.49 -36.11 24.98
N GLY A 235 -13.24 -36.36 23.90
CA GLY A 235 -14.71 -36.17 23.87
C GLY A 235 -15.57 -37.43 23.93
N GLY A 236 -14.98 -38.63 24.02
CA GLY A 236 -15.69 -39.89 23.77
C GLY A 236 -15.66 -40.91 24.91
N ALA A 237 -16.00 -40.51 26.14
CA ALA A 237 -16.27 -41.48 27.21
C ALA A 237 -17.08 -40.86 28.35
N GLU A 238 -18.39 -40.64 28.16
CA GLU A 238 -19.36 -40.62 29.26
C GLU A 238 -20.81 -40.60 28.72
N SER A 239 -21.30 -41.76 28.30
CA SER A 239 -22.74 -42.05 28.32
C SER A 239 -22.98 -43.55 28.14
N GLU A 240 -22.83 -44.31 29.22
CA GLU A 240 -23.60 -45.53 29.51
C GLU A 240 -23.11 -46.09 30.85
N GLU A 241 -23.80 -45.77 31.95
CA GLU A 241 -24.17 -46.79 32.94
C GLU A 241 -25.32 -46.30 33.83
N LEU A 242 -26.28 -47.20 33.98
CA LEU A 242 -27.59 -47.15 34.61
C LEU A 242 -27.60 -46.66 36.08
N ASN A 243 -28.58 -45.81 36.42
CA ASN A 243 -29.74 -46.12 37.31
C ASN A 243 -30.41 -44.85 37.82
#